data_AF-A0A5J4N5G7-F1
#
_entry.id   AF-A0A5J4N5G7-F1
#
_cell.length_a   1.000
_cell.length_b   1.000
_cell.length_c   1.000
_cell.angle_alpha   90.00
_cell.angle_beta   90.00
_cell.angle_gamma   90.00
#
_symmetry.space_group_name_H-M   'P 1'
#
loop_
_entity.id
_entity.type
_entity.pdbx_description
1 polymer ?
#
loop_
_entity_poly.entity_id
_entity_poly.type
_entity_poly.pdbx_seq_one_letter_code
_entity_poly.pdbx_strand_id
1 'polypeptide(L)'
;VLNDSFISFSSLTSEDSQFVSSKKNQYEEHMYRVEDERYEVDMVTELNRAAMQNLVVAKRRMDRMTQEELSRFTLDDNLGGTSAILMRKAIHRVYGDKAGDVIYGLKNCPSKVVPVVIQRMRQKDSEWREAIRTYQRSWEEQDARNYLRSLDHQGASFKQRDAPLIRSKTMVSQIDAIARDDR
;
A
#
# COMPACT_ATOMS: atom_id res chain seq x y z
N VAL A 1 22.74 41.94 -4.64
CA VAL A 1 21.29 42.20 -4.66
C VAL A 1 20.63 40.95 -4.12
N LEU A 2 20.11 41.02 -2.89
CA LEU A 2 19.37 39.94 -2.25
C LEU A 2 17.92 40.03 -2.75
N ASN A 3 17.34 38.91 -3.20
CA ASN A 3 15.97 38.86 -3.68
C ASN A 3 14.99 38.99 -2.50
N ASP A 4 14.33 40.14 -2.38
CA ASP A 4 13.37 40.49 -1.31
C ASP A 4 11.89 40.27 -1.72
N SER A 5 11.62 39.41 -2.71
CA SER A 5 10.25 39.10 -3.13
C SER A 5 10.04 37.59 -3.21
N PHE A 6 9.29 37.04 -2.25
CA PHE A 6 8.78 35.67 -2.35
C PHE A 6 7.57 35.66 -3.29
N ILE A 7 7.73 35.00 -4.43
CA ILE A 7 6.62 34.67 -5.33
C ILE A 7 6.27 33.20 -5.07
N SER A 8 5.10 32.94 -4.49
CA SER A 8 4.56 31.59 -4.34
C SER A 8 3.72 31.24 -5.56
N PHE A 9 4.23 30.37 -6.43
CA PHE A 9 3.39 29.65 -7.39
C PHE A 9 2.81 28.41 -6.71
N SER A 10 1.52 28.13 -6.92
CA SER A 10 0.92 26.87 -6.48
C SER A 10 1.61 25.72 -7.22
N SER A 11 2.26 24.80 -6.50
CA SER A 11 3.06 23.70 -7.08
C SER A 11 2.23 22.63 -7.79
N LEU A 12 0.95 22.88 -8.05
CA LEU A 12 0.06 21.95 -8.75
C LEU A 12 0.32 21.92 -10.26
N THR A 13 1.05 22.91 -10.82
CA THR A 13 1.30 23.02 -12.26
C THR A 13 2.78 23.08 -12.65
N SER A 14 3.73 22.95 -11.72
CA SER A 14 5.16 22.93 -12.08
C SER A 14 5.60 21.52 -12.44
N GLU A 15 5.97 21.31 -13.70
CA GLU A 15 6.63 20.11 -14.22
C GLU A 15 8.01 19.83 -13.58
N ASP A 16 8.50 20.71 -12.70
CA ASP A 16 9.79 20.58 -12.00
C ASP A 16 9.77 19.67 -10.76
N SER A 17 8.65 19.01 -10.46
CA SER A 17 8.62 18.01 -9.40
C SER A 17 9.16 16.68 -9.92
N GLN A 18 10.49 16.48 -9.83
CA GLN A 18 11.20 15.28 -10.32
C GLN A 18 10.70 13.93 -9.75
N PHE A 19 9.78 13.94 -8.78
CA PHE A 19 9.15 12.74 -8.21
C PHE A 19 7.62 12.76 -8.25
N VAL A 20 7.01 13.59 -9.09
CA VAL A 20 5.59 13.43 -9.43
C VAL A 20 5.58 12.63 -10.71
N SER A 21 5.25 11.33 -10.62
CA SER A 21 4.82 10.56 -11.79
C SER A 21 3.82 11.45 -12.52
N SER A 22 4.12 11.79 -13.77
CA SER A 22 3.36 12.79 -14.52
C SER A 22 1.90 12.35 -14.53
N LYS A 23 1.09 12.99 -13.70
CA LYS A 23 -0.31 12.61 -13.48
C LYS A 23 -1.07 12.95 -14.75
N LYS A 24 -1.32 11.94 -15.57
CA LYS A 24 -1.92 12.13 -16.90
C LYS A 24 -3.43 11.94 -16.88
N ASN A 25 -3.97 11.13 -15.97
CA ASN A 25 -5.42 10.89 -15.89
C ASN A 25 -5.91 10.48 -14.48
N GLN A 26 -7.13 10.90 -14.10
CA GLN A 26 -7.78 10.50 -12.83
C GLN A 26 -7.96 8.98 -12.70
N TYR A 27 -8.16 8.28 -13.82
CA TYR A 27 -8.32 6.83 -13.83
C TYR A 27 -7.01 6.11 -13.52
N GLU A 28 -5.87 6.69 -13.91
CA GLU A 28 -4.54 6.20 -13.58
C GLU A 28 -4.26 6.34 -12.08
N GLU A 29 -4.70 7.44 -11.46
CA GLU A 29 -4.63 7.60 -10.01
C GLU A 29 -5.43 6.53 -9.27
N HIS A 30 -6.61 6.17 -9.76
CA HIS A 30 -7.38 5.07 -9.18
C HIS A 30 -6.65 3.73 -9.30
N MET A 31 -5.99 3.45 -10.43
CA MET A 31 -5.17 2.24 -10.58
C MET A 31 -3.99 2.23 -9.60
N TYR A 32 -3.28 3.34 -9.42
CA TYR A 32 -2.18 3.43 -8.46
C TYR A 32 -2.63 3.20 -7.03
N ARG A 33 -3.78 3.75 -6.62
CA ARG A 33 -4.33 3.51 -5.28
C ARG A 33 -4.63 2.03 -5.04
N VAL A 34 -5.19 1.34 -6.03
CA VAL A 34 -5.44 -0.11 -5.95
C VAL A 34 -4.13 -0.88 -5.82
N GLU A 35 -3.09 -0.49 -6.57
CA GLU A 35 -1.78 -1.13 -6.48
C GLU A 35 -1.11 -0.92 -5.11
N ASP A 36 -1.17 0.29 -4.56
CA ASP A 36 -0.67 0.58 -3.21
C ASP A 36 -1.41 -0.26 -2.14
N GLU A 37 -2.75 -0.38 -2.26
CA GLU A 37 -3.55 -1.23 -1.37
C GLU A 37 -3.16 -2.71 -1.47
N ARG A 38 -2.93 -3.23 -2.68
CA ARG A 38 -2.43 -4.60 -2.92
C ARG A 38 -1.07 -4.81 -2.28
N TYR A 39 -0.16 -3.90 -2.52
CA TYR A 39 1.19 -3.94 -1.97
C TYR A 39 1.20 -4.00 -0.45
N GLU A 40 0.42 -3.14 0.22
CA GLU A 40 0.32 -3.12 1.68
C GLU A 40 -0.22 -4.45 2.24
N VAL A 41 -1.25 -5.00 1.60
CA VAL A 41 -1.84 -6.29 1.97
C VAL A 41 -0.81 -7.43 1.83
N ASP A 42 -0.10 -7.48 0.70
CA ASP A 42 0.92 -8.50 0.44
C ASP A 42 2.08 -8.38 1.43
N MET A 43 2.57 -7.16 1.66
CA MET A 43 3.64 -6.88 2.62
C MET A 43 3.26 -7.38 4.02
N VAL A 44 2.04 -7.09 4.49
CA VAL A 44 1.58 -7.53 5.82
C VAL A 44 1.45 -9.05 5.91
N THR A 45 0.90 -9.67 4.87
CA THR A 45 0.67 -11.12 4.83
C THR A 45 1.99 -11.89 4.81
N GLU A 46 2.93 -11.49 3.96
CA GLU A 46 4.23 -12.12 3.87
C GLU A 46 5.07 -11.89 5.12
N LEU A 47 4.99 -10.70 5.74
CA LEU A 47 5.66 -10.43 7.00
C LEU A 47 5.18 -11.35 8.13
N ASN A 48 3.86 -11.53 8.25
CA ASN A 48 3.27 -12.44 9.24
C ASN A 48 3.61 -13.89 8.96
N ARG A 49 3.61 -14.30 7.69
CA ARG A 49 3.99 -15.65 7.27
C ARG A 49 5.44 -15.96 7.64
N ALA A 50 6.37 -15.07 7.32
CA ALA A 50 7.79 -15.23 7.65
C ALA A 50 8.01 -15.28 9.16
N ALA A 51 7.36 -14.38 9.90
CA ALA A 51 7.40 -14.34 11.35
C ALA A 51 6.90 -15.64 11.99
N MET A 52 5.75 -16.14 11.53
CA MET A 52 5.17 -17.40 11.99
C MET A 52 6.07 -18.60 11.66
N GLN A 53 6.69 -18.64 10.49
CA GLN A 53 7.63 -19.71 10.12
C GLN A 53 8.83 -19.76 11.07
N ASN A 54 9.43 -18.61 11.40
CA ASN A 54 10.53 -18.53 12.36
C ASN A 54 10.12 -19.08 13.73
N LEU A 55 8.95 -18.68 14.23
CA LEU A 55 8.44 -19.18 15.50
C LEU A 55 8.13 -20.68 15.47
N VAL A 56 7.64 -21.22 14.35
CA VAL A 56 7.43 -22.66 14.19
C VAL A 56 8.76 -23.44 14.23
N VAL A 57 9.81 -22.90 13.63
CA VAL A 57 11.17 -23.49 13.71
C VAL A 57 11.67 -23.45 15.15
N ALA A 58 11.54 -22.32 15.85
CA ALA A 58 11.88 -22.20 17.26
C ALA A 58 11.11 -23.20 18.13
N LYS A 59 9.79 -23.36 17.88
CA LYS A 59 8.94 -24.33 18.56
C LYS A 59 9.41 -25.76 18.35
N ARG A 60 9.74 -26.14 17.11
CA ARG A 60 10.27 -27.49 16.81
C ARG A 60 11.62 -27.76 17.50
N ARG A 61 12.46 -26.74 17.66
CA ARG A 61 13.73 -26.84 18.39
C ARG A 61 13.46 -27.08 19.88
N MET A 62 12.51 -26.35 20.46
CA MET A 62 12.10 -26.53 21.86
C MET A 62 11.48 -27.91 22.13
N ASP A 63 10.67 -28.44 21.20
CA ASP A 63 10.05 -29.78 21.36
C ASP A 63 11.08 -30.92 21.46
N ARG A 64 12.32 -30.70 21.00
CA ARG A 64 13.42 -31.69 21.04
C ARG A 64 14.30 -31.57 22.28
N MET A 65 14.13 -30.50 23.06
CA MET A 65 14.92 -30.24 24.25
C MET A 65 14.36 -30.99 25.45
N THR A 66 15.23 -31.36 26.38
CA THR A 66 14.82 -31.87 27.69
C THR A 66 14.24 -30.74 28.55
N GLN A 67 13.50 -31.08 29.61
CA GLN A 67 12.85 -30.10 30.47
C GLN A 67 13.84 -29.12 31.14
N GLU A 68 15.04 -29.60 31.47
CA GLU A 68 16.12 -28.79 32.05
C GLU A 68 16.68 -27.79 31.05
N GLU A 69 16.93 -28.21 29.81
CA GLU A 69 17.37 -27.35 28.72
C GLU A 69 16.30 -26.31 28.34
N LEU A 70 15.03 -26.73 28.31
CA LEU A 70 13.88 -25.86 28.07
C LEU A 70 13.76 -24.75 29.10
N SER A 71 14.06 -25.03 30.38
CA SER A 71 14.01 -24.04 31.45
C SER A 71 15.07 -22.94 31.32
N ARG A 72 16.20 -23.25 30.67
CA ARG A 72 17.29 -22.31 30.39
C ARG A 72 17.21 -21.69 29.00
N PHE A 73 16.31 -22.19 28.15
CA PHE A 73 16.17 -21.73 26.78
C PHE A 73 15.58 -20.31 26.75
N THR A 74 16.29 -19.41 26.10
CA THR A 74 15.87 -18.02 25.88
C THR A 74 16.01 -17.68 24.41
N LEU A 75 15.14 -16.79 23.93
CA LEU A 75 15.22 -16.27 22.56
C LEU A 75 16.03 -14.97 22.54
N ASP A 76 16.81 -14.79 21.48
CA ASP A 76 17.59 -13.58 21.22
C ASP A 76 16.70 -12.41 20.73
N ASP A 77 17.31 -11.27 20.46
CA ASP A 77 16.59 -10.10 19.91
C ASP A 77 15.94 -10.36 18.55
N ASN A 78 16.46 -11.34 17.80
CA ASN A 78 15.89 -11.77 16.53
C ASN A 78 14.71 -12.74 16.71
N LEU A 79 14.46 -13.20 17.94
CA LEU A 79 13.39 -14.13 18.31
C LEU A 79 13.42 -15.40 17.46
N GLY A 80 14.63 -15.86 17.09
CA GLY A 80 14.83 -17.04 16.25
C GLY A 80 14.62 -16.84 14.74
N GLY A 81 14.48 -15.60 14.26
CA GLY A 81 14.44 -15.24 12.85
C GLY A 81 15.72 -14.61 12.31
N THR A 82 15.71 -14.21 11.04
CA THR A 82 16.85 -13.53 10.37
C THR A 82 16.93 -12.04 10.70
N SER A 83 15.81 -11.40 11.05
CA SER A 83 15.74 -9.97 11.34
C SER A 83 14.82 -9.64 12.51
N ALA A 84 15.40 -9.05 13.55
CA ALA A 84 14.68 -8.55 14.71
C ALA A 84 13.60 -7.51 14.37
N ILE A 85 13.85 -6.66 13.37
CA ILE A 85 12.91 -5.59 12.98
C ILE A 85 11.66 -6.20 12.35
N LEU A 86 11.83 -7.16 11.44
CA LEU A 86 10.70 -7.82 10.77
C LEU A 86 9.83 -8.56 11.80
N MET A 87 10.46 -9.28 12.72
CA MET A 87 9.73 -9.99 13.77
C MET A 87 8.97 -9.04 14.69
N ARG A 88 9.61 -7.93 15.11
CA ARG A 88 8.95 -6.89 15.91
C ARG A 88 7.77 -6.28 15.16
N LYS A 89 7.92 -5.90 13.90
CA LYS A 89 6.84 -5.34 13.08
C LYS A 89 5.65 -6.30 12.96
N ALA A 90 5.92 -7.59 12.72
CA ALA A 90 4.87 -8.61 12.65
C ALA A 90 4.08 -8.71 13.97
N ILE A 91 4.79 -8.77 15.10
CA ILE A 91 4.16 -8.88 16.42
C ILE A 91 3.37 -7.61 16.76
N HIS A 92 3.92 -6.42 16.47
CA HIS A 92 3.20 -5.15 16.65
C HIS A 92 1.91 -5.08 15.83
N ARG A 93 1.92 -5.63 14.60
CA ARG A 93 0.71 -5.62 13.76
C ARG A 93 -0.39 -6.55 14.30
N VAL A 94 -0.03 -7.64 14.99
CA VAL A 94 -1.00 -8.58 15.58
C VAL A 94 -1.48 -8.14 16.97
N TYR A 95 -0.59 -7.58 17.79
CA TYR A 95 -0.85 -7.30 19.22
C TYR A 95 -0.99 -5.82 19.57
N GLY A 96 -0.69 -4.90 18.65
CA GLY A 96 -0.77 -3.46 18.89
C GLY A 96 0.10 -3.04 20.07
N ASP A 97 -0.48 -2.28 20.99
CA ASP A 97 0.22 -1.73 22.16
C ASP A 97 0.78 -2.81 23.09
N LYS A 98 0.17 -4.01 23.13
CA LYS A 98 0.64 -5.14 23.96
C LYS A 98 1.83 -5.89 23.36
N ALA A 99 2.32 -5.47 22.20
CA ALA A 99 3.42 -6.15 21.54
C ALA A 99 4.71 -6.16 22.35
N GLY A 100 4.98 -5.10 23.13
CA GLY A 100 6.13 -5.04 24.03
C GLY A 100 6.12 -6.18 25.05
N ASP A 101 4.99 -6.41 25.71
CA ASP A 101 4.82 -7.48 26.69
C ASP A 101 4.96 -8.87 26.05
N VAL A 102 4.42 -9.04 24.84
CA VAL A 102 4.54 -10.30 24.09
C VAL A 102 5.99 -10.58 23.69
N ILE A 103 6.72 -9.57 23.22
CA ILE A 103 8.14 -9.69 22.89
C ILE A 103 8.95 -10.04 24.13
N TYR A 104 8.67 -9.38 25.26
CA TYR A 104 9.29 -9.71 26.54
C TYR A 104 8.99 -11.15 26.96
N GLY A 105 7.73 -11.59 26.83
CA GLY A 105 7.33 -12.97 27.13
C GLY A 105 8.00 -14.00 26.22
N LEU A 106 8.17 -13.70 24.93
CA LEU A 106 8.87 -14.57 23.98
C LEU A 106 10.34 -14.78 24.37
N LYS A 107 11.00 -13.75 24.92
CA LYS A 107 12.41 -13.85 25.35
C LYS A 107 12.57 -14.63 26.65
N ASN A 108 11.74 -14.33 27.65
CA ASN A 108 11.90 -14.85 29.01
C ASN A 108 11.20 -16.18 29.26
N CYS A 109 10.11 -16.47 28.55
CA CYS A 109 9.31 -17.68 28.72
C CYS A 109 8.91 -18.28 27.35
N PRO A 110 9.87 -18.58 26.45
CA PRO A 110 9.58 -19.00 25.08
C PRO A 110 8.71 -20.24 25.00
N SER A 111 8.91 -21.23 25.88
CA SER A 111 8.15 -22.48 25.91
C SER A 111 6.63 -22.26 26.03
N LYS A 112 6.21 -21.29 26.84
CA LYS A 112 4.78 -20.98 27.07
C LYS A 112 4.23 -20.01 26.04
N VAL A 113 5.02 -19.01 25.65
CA VAL A 113 4.52 -17.88 24.84
C VAL A 113 4.54 -18.20 23.35
N VAL A 114 5.56 -18.90 22.85
CA VAL A 114 5.70 -19.20 21.41
C VAL A 114 4.48 -19.96 20.85
N PRO A 115 3.95 -21.04 21.47
CA PRO A 115 2.77 -21.73 20.96
C PRO A 115 1.53 -20.83 20.87
N VAL A 116 1.34 -19.97 21.88
CA VAL A 116 0.21 -19.03 21.94
C VAL A 116 0.31 -17.99 20.83
N VAL A 117 1.50 -17.44 20.60
CA VAL A 117 1.74 -16.46 19.52
C VAL A 117 1.53 -17.11 18.15
N ILE A 118 2.01 -18.33 17.93
CA ILE A 118 1.78 -19.06 16.67
C ILE A 118 0.28 -19.25 16.42
N GLN A 119 -0.48 -19.68 17.44
CA GLN A 119 -1.92 -19.86 17.32
C GLN A 119 -2.62 -18.54 16.96
N ARG A 120 -2.24 -17.44 17.62
CA ARG A 120 -2.81 -16.12 17.36
C ARG A 120 -2.46 -15.60 15.96
N MET A 121 -1.22 -15.78 15.51
CA MET A 121 -0.78 -15.42 14.15
C MET A 121 -1.54 -16.20 13.08
N ARG A 122 -1.83 -17.49 13.30
CA ARG A 122 -2.66 -18.31 12.40
C ARG A 122 -4.11 -17.85 12.34
N GLN A 123 -4.69 -17.53 13.50
CA GLN A 123 -6.02 -16.95 13.56
C GLN A 123 -6.07 -15.64 12.76
N LYS A 124 -5.09 -14.77 12.97
CA LYS A 124 -5.03 -13.48 12.27
C LYS A 124 -4.80 -13.63 10.76
N ASP A 125 -3.99 -14.60 10.34
CA ASP A 125 -3.79 -14.95 8.93
C ASP A 125 -5.12 -15.35 8.26
N SER A 126 -5.96 -16.10 8.97
CA SER A 126 -7.26 -16.55 8.47
C SER A 126 -8.26 -15.38 8.34
N GLU A 127 -8.31 -14.50 9.35
CA GLU A 127 -9.09 -13.24 9.30
C GLU A 127 -8.64 -12.35 8.12
N TRP A 128 -7.32 -12.23 7.90
CA TRP A 128 -6.81 -11.45 6.77
C TRP A 128 -7.12 -12.09 5.44
N ARG A 129 -7.02 -13.42 5.27
CA ARG A 129 -7.44 -14.09 4.04
C ARG A 129 -8.91 -13.83 3.69
N GLU A 130 -9.78 -13.79 4.69
CA GLU A 130 -11.18 -13.40 4.51
C GLU A 130 -11.33 -11.95 4.03
N ALA A 131 -10.62 -11.01 4.65
CA ALA A 131 -10.62 -9.62 4.23
C ALA A 131 -10.05 -9.45 2.81
N ILE A 132 -8.96 -10.15 2.48
CA ILE A 132 -8.32 -10.12 1.16
C ILE A 132 -9.31 -10.54 0.06
N ARG A 133 -10.15 -11.56 0.29
CA ARG A 133 -11.19 -11.94 -0.69
C ARG A 133 -12.18 -10.81 -0.97
N THR A 134 -12.49 -10.01 0.06
CA THR A 134 -13.36 -8.85 -0.10
C THR A 134 -12.66 -7.73 -0.87
N TYR A 135 -11.39 -7.47 -0.56
CA TYR A 135 -10.56 -6.51 -1.29
C TYR A 135 -10.38 -6.89 -2.76
N GLN A 136 -10.08 -8.16 -3.05
CA GLN A 136 -9.91 -8.67 -4.41
C GLN A 136 -11.09 -8.33 -5.30
N ARG A 137 -12.32 -8.54 -4.81
CA ARG A 137 -13.53 -8.17 -5.55
C ARG A 137 -13.61 -6.67 -5.82
N SER A 138 -13.35 -5.83 -4.82
CA SER A 138 -13.35 -4.37 -4.99
C SER A 138 -12.29 -3.92 -5.99
N TRP A 139 -11.09 -4.48 -5.91
CA TRP A 139 -9.97 -4.20 -6.80
C TRP A 139 -10.29 -4.61 -8.23
N GLU A 140 -10.86 -5.80 -8.46
CA GLU A 140 -11.31 -6.24 -9.78
C GLU A 140 -12.36 -5.28 -10.37
N GLU A 141 -13.34 -4.85 -9.56
CA GLU A 141 -14.36 -3.90 -10.00
C GLU A 141 -13.77 -2.51 -10.30
N GLN A 142 -12.74 -2.07 -9.58
CA GLN A 142 -12.03 -0.82 -9.85
C GLN A 142 -11.14 -0.93 -11.09
N ASP A 143 -10.38 -2.00 -11.22
CA ASP A 143 -9.52 -2.27 -12.38
C ASP A 143 -10.36 -2.31 -13.66
N ALA A 144 -11.46 -3.06 -13.68
CA ALA A 144 -12.34 -3.16 -14.85
C ALA A 144 -12.93 -1.79 -15.28
N ARG A 145 -13.25 -0.91 -14.31
CA ARG A 145 -13.80 0.42 -14.59
C ARG A 145 -12.75 1.41 -15.10
N ASN A 146 -11.52 1.29 -14.61
CA ASN A 146 -10.49 2.32 -14.78
C ASN A 146 -9.45 1.96 -15.83
N TYR A 147 -9.15 0.67 -16.05
CA TYR A 147 -8.01 0.22 -16.85
C TYR A 147 -7.98 0.79 -18.28
N LEU A 148 -9.05 0.64 -19.06
CA LEU A 148 -9.07 1.17 -20.43
C LEU A 148 -9.01 2.71 -20.45
N ARG A 149 -9.61 3.36 -19.46
CA ARG A 149 -9.66 4.82 -19.39
C ARG A 149 -8.34 5.41 -18.92
N SER A 150 -7.58 4.70 -18.08
CA SER A 150 -6.26 5.15 -17.65
C SER A 150 -5.24 5.16 -18.80
N LEU A 151 -5.45 4.35 -19.84
CA LEU A 151 -4.61 4.36 -21.04
C LEU A 151 -4.83 5.59 -21.94
N ASP A 152 -5.96 6.28 -21.77
CA ASP A 152 -6.30 7.47 -22.57
C ASP A 152 -6.06 8.77 -21.80
N HIS A 153 -4.82 9.26 -21.86
CA HIS A 153 -4.44 10.55 -21.27
C HIS A 153 -4.98 11.79 -22.00
N GLN A 154 -5.41 11.67 -23.26
CA GLN A 154 -5.84 12.82 -24.07
C GLN A 154 -7.35 12.98 -24.12
N GLY A 155 -8.12 11.92 -23.92
CA GLY A 155 -9.58 11.94 -24.07
C GLY A 155 -10.30 12.94 -23.16
N ALA A 156 -9.79 13.16 -21.94
CA ALA A 156 -10.34 14.17 -21.04
C ALA A 156 -10.10 15.60 -21.56
N SER A 157 -8.86 15.88 -21.99
CA SER A 157 -8.44 17.17 -22.53
C SER A 157 -9.10 17.47 -23.88
N PHE A 158 -9.22 16.46 -24.75
CA PHE A 158 -9.87 16.55 -26.05
C PHE A 158 -11.34 16.96 -25.91
N LYS A 159 -12.08 16.28 -25.01
CA LYS A 159 -13.49 16.64 -24.77
C LYS A 159 -13.66 18.07 -24.26
N GLN A 160 -12.80 18.54 -23.35
CA GLN A 160 -12.92 19.90 -22.82
C GLN A 160 -12.51 20.97 -23.83
N ARG A 161 -11.47 20.72 -24.62
CA ARG A 161 -10.95 21.67 -25.63
C ARG A 161 -11.85 21.76 -26.85
N ASP A 162 -12.30 20.62 -27.37
CA ASP A 162 -12.88 20.57 -28.71
C ASP A 162 -14.41 20.66 -28.67
N ALA A 163 -15.06 20.18 -27.59
CA ALA A 163 -16.51 20.25 -27.48
C ALA A 163 -17.09 21.67 -27.57
N PRO A 164 -16.46 22.75 -27.02
CA PRO A 164 -16.92 24.12 -27.23
C PRO A 164 -16.73 24.63 -28.65
N LEU A 165 -15.68 24.17 -29.35
CA LEU A 165 -15.34 24.60 -30.72
C LEU A 165 -16.33 24.03 -31.74
N ILE A 166 -16.77 22.79 -31.55
CA ILE A 166 -17.72 22.12 -32.45
C ILE A 166 -19.19 22.43 -32.17
N ARG A 167 -19.50 23.30 -31.21
CA ARG A 167 -20.90 23.73 -30.96
C ARG A 167 -21.41 24.54 -32.15
N SER A 168 -22.65 24.30 -32.56
CA SER A 168 -23.27 24.99 -33.72
C SER A 168 -23.18 26.51 -33.61
N LYS A 169 -23.40 27.08 -32.42
CA LYS A 169 -23.27 28.53 -32.19
C LYS A 169 -21.85 29.04 -32.46
N THR A 170 -20.84 28.32 -31.98
CA THR A 170 -19.43 28.67 -32.18
C THR A 170 -19.06 28.57 -33.66
N MET A 171 -19.48 27.49 -34.33
CA MET A 171 -19.21 27.31 -35.76
C MET A 171 -19.88 28.37 -36.64
N VAL A 172 -21.16 28.67 -36.41
CA VAL A 172 -21.87 29.74 -37.14
C VAL A 172 -21.21 31.09 -36.91
N SER A 173 -20.82 31.40 -35.65
CA SER A 173 -20.12 32.64 -35.34
C SER A 173 -18.76 32.76 -36.04
N GLN A 174 -18.04 31.66 -36.23
CA GLN A 174 -16.76 31.65 -36.95
C GLN A 174 -16.98 31.85 -38.46
N ILE A 175 -18.00 31.19 -39.04
CA ILE A 175 -18.36 31.36 -40.46
C ILE A 175 -18.76 32.80 -40.74
N ASP A 176 -19.60 33.39 -39.90
CA ASP A 176 -20.03 34.80 -40.03
C ASP A 176 -18.85 35.78 -39.90
N ALA A 177 -17.85 35.47 -39.06
CA ALA A 177 -16.66 36.30 -38.93
C ALA A 177 -15.81 36.27 -40.21
N ILE A 178 -15.58 35.08 -40.78
CA ILE A 178 -14.83 34.92 -42.03
C ILE A 178 -15.55 35.63 -43.19
N ALA A 179 -16.86 35.45 -43.30
CA ALA A 179 -17.67 36.09 -44.35
C ALA A 179 -17.71 37.64 -44.25
N ARG A 180 -17.38 38.20 -43.09
CA ARG A 180 -17.28 39.66 -42.88
C ARG A 180 -15.88 40.20 -43.17
N ASP A 181 -14.83 39.42 -42.90
CA ASP A 181 -13.45 39.80 -43.19
C ASP A 181 -13.14 39.76 -44.70
N ASP A 182 -13.83 38.92 -45.48
CA ASP A 182 -13.72 38.83 -46.94
C ASP A 182 -14.46 39.97 -47.70
N ARG A 183 -14.96 40.99 -47.01
CA ARG A 183 -15.78 42.09 -47.56
C ARG A 183 -15.10 43.45 -47.44
#